data_AF-A0A3A4UG59-F1
#
_entry.id   AF-A0A3A4UG59-F1
#
_cell.length_a   1.000
_cell.length_b   1.000
_cell.length_c   1.000
_cell.angle_alpha   90.00
_cell.angle_beta   90.00
_cell.angle_gamma   90.00
#
_symmetry.space_group_name_H-M   'P 1'
#
loop_
_entity.id
_entity.type
_entity.pdbx_description
1 polymer ?
#
loop_
_entity_poly.entity_id
_entity_poly.type
_entity_poly.pdbx_seq_one_letter_code
_entity_poly.pdbx_strand_id
1 'polypeptide(L)'
;MLLHLGENRSVRLDRVEAVFDYHLFKSHLVNRQFLDLARSEGRLEGRRDGAQSVILSGRRVILSILSRQTLARRAGLEPVAGVLPAAGKKPS
;
A
#
# COMPACT_ATOMS: atom_id res chain seq x y z
N MET A 1 -0.71 -15.51 3.02
CA MET A 1 -0.61 -14.71 4.26
C MET A 1 -1.45 -13.44 4.12
N LEU A 2 -2.02 -12.93 5.22
CA LEU A 2 -2.71 -11.65 5.24
C LEU A 2 -1.79 -10.57 5.80
N LEU A 3 -1.84 -9.37 5.21
CA LEU A 3 -1.22 -8.16 5.72
C LEU A 3 -2.29 -7.30 6.39
N HIS A 4 -2.15 -7.07 7.70
CA HIS A 4 -3.07 -6.24 8.47
C HIS A 4 -2.72 -4.76 8.32
N LEU A 5 -3.65 -3.99 7.75
CA LEU A 5 -3.48 -2.58 7.38
C LEU A 5 -3.95 -1.60 8.48
N GLY A 6 -4.39 -2.11 9.64
CA GLY A 6 -5.06 -1.30 10.66
C GLY A 6 -6.54 -1.10 10.36
N GLU A 7 -7.27 -0.49 11.31
CA GLU A 7 -8.70 -0.18 11.17
C GLU A 7 -9.57 -1.38 10.72
N ASN A 8 -9.30 -2.58 11.26
CA ASN A 8 -9.96 -3.84 10.89
C ASN A 8 -9.86 -4.22 9.40
N ARG A 9 -8.88 -3.67 8.67
CA ARG A 9 -8.63 -3.99 7.26
C ARG A 9 -7.43 -4.92 7.10
N SER A 10 -7.55 -5.83 6.16
CA SER A 10 -6.46 -6.70 5.74
C SER A 10 -6.53 -6.98 4.24
N VAL A 11 -5.37 -7.27 3.66
CA VAL A 11 -5.22 -7.63 2.25
C VAL A 11 -4.39 -8.90 2.15
N ARG A 12 -4.64 -9.75 1.15
CA ARG A 12 -3.75 -10.87 0.92
C ARG A 12 -2.39 -10.35 0.46
N LEU A 13 -1.32 -10.78 1.13
CA LEU A 13 0.02 -10.29 0.85
C LEU A 13 0.47 -10.60 -0.59
N ASP A 14 0.02 -11.73 -1.15
CA ASP A 14 0.30 -12.13 -2.54
C ASP A 14 -0.42 -11.25 -3.59
N ARG A 15 -1.32 -10.37 -3.16
CA ARG A 15 -2.01 -9.38 -3.99
C ARG A 15 -1.47 -7.97 -3.78
N VAL A 16 -0.46 -7.77 -2.95
CA VAL A 16 0.15 -6.44 -2.74
C VAL A 16 1.22 -6.24 -3.79
N GLU A 17 1.03 -5.31 -4.71
CA GLU A 17 2.07 -4.97 -5.69
C GLU A 17 3.07 -3.96 -5.13
N ALA A 18 2.61 -3.00 -4.31
CA ALA A 18 3.47 -1.97 -3.76
C ALA A 18 2.90 -1.33 -2.49
N VAL A 19 3.81 -0.81 -1.64
CA VAL A 19 3.48 0.02 -0.48
C VAL A 19 4.35 1.27 -0.51
N PHE A 20 3.72 2.44 -0.56
CA PHE A 20 4.36 3.75 -0.58
C PHE A 20 4.09 4.51 0.71
N ASP A 21 5.01 5.41 1.07
CA ASP A 21 4.73 6.45 2.05
C ASP A 21 3.69 7.43 1.47
N TYR A 22 2.62 7.73 2.20
CA TYR A 22 1.52 8.55 1.69
C TYR A 22 1.91 10.00 1.44
N HIS A 23 2.75 10.58 2.31
CA HIS A 23 3.15 11.99 2.20
C HIS A 23 4.07 12.20 1.01
N LEU A 24 5.02 11.28 0.81
CA LEU A 24 5.87 11.30 -0.38
C LEU A 24 5.06 11.00 -1.64
N PHE A 25 4.20 9.98 -1.62
CA PHE A 25 3.39 9.61 -2.77
C PHE A 25 2.52 10.78 -3.25
N LYS A 26 1.77 11.43 -2.35
CA LYS A 26 0.88 12.56 -2.69
C LYS A 26 1.62 13.87 -3.03
N SER A 27 2.93 13.97 -2.80
CA SER A 27 3.67 15.19 -3.13
C SER A 27 3.74 15.42 -4.64
N HIS A 28 3.80 14.34 -5.43
CA HIS A 28 3.84 14.39 -6.89
C HIS A 28 2.45 14.63 -7.49
N LEU A 29 2.37 15.48 -8.52
CA LEU A 29 1.12 15.84 -9.20
C LEU A 29 0.43 14.61 -9.82
N VAL A 30 1.19 13.77 -10.54
CA VAL A 30 0.68 12.57 -11.20
C VAL A 30 0.05 11.61 -10.19
N ASN A 31 0.68 11.42 -9.03
CA ASN A 31 0.18 10.54 -7.98
C ASN A 31 -1.09 11.09 -7.31
N ARG A 32 -1.21 12.42 -7.17
CA ARG A 32 -2.45 13.04 -6.69
C ARG A 32 -3.60 12.78 -7.66
N GLN A 33 -3.38 13.03 -8.95
CA GLN A 33 -4.36 12.74 -10.00
C GLN A 33 -4.74 11.26 -10.03
N PHE A 34 -3.76 10.36 -9.85
CA PHE A 34 -4.01 8.93 -9.71
C PHE A 34 -4.93 8.61 -8.52
N LEU A 35 -4.69 9.21 -7.35
CA LEU A 35 -5.54 9.02 -6.16
C LEU A 35 -6.94 9.59 -6.34
N ASP A 36 -7.08 10.72 -7.04
CA ASP A 36 -8.37 11.33 -7.32
C ASP A 36 -9.17 10.49 -8.34
N LEU A 37 -8.51 9.98 -9.38
CA LEU A 37 -9.12 9.05 -10.35
C LEU A 37 -9.52 7.72 -9.68
N ALA A 38 -8.64 7.14 -8.86
CA ALA A 38 -8.98 5.93 -8.11
C ALA A 38 -10.19 6.17 -7.18
N ARG A 39 -10.34 7.38 -6.64
CA ARG A 39 -11.51 7.75 -5.83
C ARG A 39 -12.78 7.86 -6.69
N SER A 40 -12.73 8.56 -7.83
CA SER A 40 -13.90 8.71 -8.69
C SER A 40 -14.39 7.39 -9.26
N GLU A 41 -13.49 6.43 -9.45
CA GLU A 41 -13.81 5.08 -9.93
C GLU A 41 -14.19 4.10 -8.80
N GLY A 42 -14.29 4.56 -7.54
CA GLY A 42 -14.63 3.69 -6.40
C GLY A 42 -13.56 2.67 -6.04
N ARG A 43 -12.31 2.89 -6.46
CA ARG A 43 -11.15 2.00 -6.24
C ARG A 43 -10.29 2.42 -5.03
N LEU A 44 -10.50 3.62 -4.49
CA LEU A 44 -9.78 4.14 -3.32
C LEU A 44 -10.51 3.78 -2.03
N GLU A 45 -9.81 3.14 -1.10
CA GLU A 45 -10.33 2.72 0.20
C GLU A 45 -9.56 3.35 1.36
N GLY A 46 -10.28 3.60 2.47
CA GLY A 46 -9.72 4.21 3.66
C GLY A 46 -9.80 5.73 3.68
N ARG A 47 -9.51 6.31 4.84
CA ARG A 47 -9.56 7.75 5.04
C ARG A 47 -8.24 8.38 4.64
N ARG A 48 -8.30 9.56 4.01
CA ARG A 48 -7.10 10.38 3.72
C ARG A 48 -6.53 11.01 4.98
N ASP A 49 -7.38 11.25 5.96
CA ASP A 49 -6.98 11.79 7.26
C ASP A 49 -6.23 10.71 8.06
N GLY A 50 -5.08 11.08 8.61
CA GLY A 50 -4.19 10.16 9.32
C GLY A 50 -3.50 9.07 8.47
N ALA A 51 -3.68 9.06 7.15
CA ALA A 51 -3.02 8.07 6.28
C ALA A 51 -1.50 8.27 6.29
N GLN A 52 -0.76 7.18 6.54
CA GLN A 52 0.70 7.15 6.49
C GLN A 52 1.24 6.35 5.30
N SER A 53 0.44 5.47 4.70
CA SER A 53 0.85 4.70 3.53
C SER A 53 -0.27 4.48 2.51
N VAL A 54 0.16 4.22 1.27
CA VAL A 54 -0.69 3.81 0.14
C VAL A 54 -0.28 2.40 -0.26
N ILE A 55 -1.24 1.48 -0.32
CA ILE A 55 -1.06 0.12 -0.77
C ILE A 55 -1.73 -0.03 -2.13
N LEU A 56 -1.00 -0.50 -3.13
CA LEU A 56 -1.56 -0.95 -4.39
C LEU A 56 -1.84 -2.45 -4.29
N SER A 57 -3.09 -2.83 -4.56
CA SER A 57 -3.53 -4.23 -4.57
C SER A 57 -4.54 -4.51 -5.67
N GLY A 58 -4.06 -5.00 -6.81
CA GLY A 58 -4.81 -5.20 -8.04
C GLY A 58 -5.44 -3.91 -8.51
N ARG A 59 -6.78 -3.88 -8.57
CA ARG A 59 -7.53 -2.67 -8.93
C ARG A 59 -7.74 -1.71 -7.75
N ARG A 60 -7.40 -2.12 -6.52
CA ARG A 60 -7.68 -1.36 -5.29
C ARG A 60 -6.48 -0.51 -4.90
N VAL A 61 -6.77 0.68 -4.41
CA VAL A 61 -5.80 1.58 -3.77
C VAL A 61 -6.24 1.75 -2.34
N ILE A 62 -5.43 1.31 -1.38
CA ILE A 62 -5.82 1.27 0.03
C ILE A 62 -4.95 2.24 0.81
N LEU A 63 -5.56 3.21 1.49
CA LEU A 63 -4.89 4.09 2.43
C LEU A 63 -4.87 3.43 3.80
N SER A 64 -3.72 3.46 4.47
CA SER A 64 -3.54 2.90 5.82
C SER A 64 -2.95 3.92 6.77
N ILE A 65 -3.39 3.87 8.03
CA ILE A 65 -2.81 4.65 9.15
C ILE A 65 -1.41 4.15 9.55
N LEU A 66 -1.01 2.98 9.08
CA LEU A 66 0.29 2.40 9.40
C LEU A 66 1.33 2.88 8.42
N SER A 67 2.54 3.16 8.91
CA SER A 67 3.67 3.54 8.07
C SER A 67 4.09 2.39 7.15
N ARG A 68 4.74 2.75 6.02
CA ARG A 68 5.37 1.79 5.10
C ARG A 68 6.31 0.83 5.84
N GLN A 69 7.08 1.34 6.81
CA GLN A 69 8.04 0.55 7.58
C GLN A 69 7.33 -0.50 8.46
N THR A 70 6.25 -0.11 9.14
CA THR A 70 5.44 -1.03 9.95
C THR A 70 4.82 -2.13 9.08
N LEU A 71 4.30 -1.77 7.91
CA LEU A 71 3.73 -2.73 6.97
C LEU A 71 4.79 -3.69 6.40
N ALA A 72 5.98 -3.20 6.08
CA ALA A 72 7.10 -4.05 5.61
C ALA A 72 7.47 -5.11 6.66
N ARG A 73 7.65 -4.69 7.93
CA ARG A 73 7.92 -5.62 9.04
C ARG A 73 6.83 -6.67 9.20
N ARG A 74 5.55 -6.27 9.13
CA ARG A 74 4.40 -7.20 9.21
C ARG A 74 4.31 -8.16 8.04
N ALA A 75 4.79 -7.75 6.87
CA ALA A 75 4.86 -8.59 5.69
C ALA A 75 6.03 -9.60 5.75
N GLY A 76 6.89 -9.52 6.78
CA GLY A 76 8.13 -10.30 6.84
C GLY A 76 9.16 -9.84 5.79
N LEU A 77 9.07 -8.58 5.36
CA LEU A 77 9.95 -8.00 4.36
C LEU A 77 10.93 -7.07 5.07
N GLU A 78 12.23 -7.31 4.88
CA GLU A 78 13.26 -6.35 5.25
C GLU A 78 13.00 -5.05 4.46
N PRO A 79 13.10 -3.86 5.09
CA PRO A 79 12.87 -2.58 4.42
C PRO A 79 14.01 -2.28 3.45
N VAL A 80 14.06 -3.00 2.33
CA VAL A 80 14.89 -2.62 1.18
C VAL A 80 14.28 -1.36 0.59
N ALA A 81 15.11 -0.37 0.34
CA ALA A 81 14.70 0.92 -0.20
C ALA A 81 13.89 0.74 -1.51
N GLY A 82 12.56 0.74 -1.40
CA GLY A 82 11.68 1.17 -2.48
C GLY A 82 10.92 0.10 -3.26
N VAL A 83 11.18 -1.20 -3.10
CA VAL A 83 10.45 -2.24 -3.84
C VAL A 83 10.15 -3.41 -2.92
N LEU A 84 8.86 -3.70 -2.70
CA LEU A 84 8.46 -4.99 -2.14
C LEU A 84 8.68 -6.02 -3.26
N PRO A 85 9.43 -7.11 -3.02
CA PRO A 85 9.53 -8.16 -4.01
C PRO A 85 8.12 -8.70 -4.28
N ALA A 86 7.77 -8.79 -5.57
CA ALA A 86 6.58 -9.51 -5.97
C ALA A 86 6.63 -10.90 -5.32
N ALA A 87 5.63 -11.24 -4.53
CA ALA A 87 5.56 -12.53 -3.86
C ALA A 87 5.48 -13.63 -4.93
N GLY A 88 6.63 -14.16 -5.34
CA GLY A 88 6.67 -15.08 -6.47
C GLY A 88 8.08 -15.41 -6.95
N LYS A 89 8.87 -16.09 -6.12
CA LYS A 89 9.70 -17.27 -6.47
C LYS A 89 10.58 -17.63 -5.28
N LYS A 90 10.35 -18.80 -4.69
CA LYS A 90 11.38 -19.47 -3.87
C LYS A 90 12.55 -19.81 -4.81
N PRO A 91 13.80 -19.47 -4.49
CA PRO A 91 14.92 -20.15 -5.11
C PRO A 91 14.87 -21.62 -4.68
N SER A 92 15.06 -22.49 -5.66
CA SER A 92 15.13 -23.95 -5.52
C SER A 92 16.43 -24.36 -4.83
#